data_AF-A0A6M3JZZ1-F1
#
_entry.id   AF-A0A6M3JZZ1-F1
#
_cell.length_a   1.000
_cell.length_b   1.000
_cell.length_c   1.000
_cell.angle_alpha   90.00
_cell.angle_beta   90.00
_cell.angle_gamma   90.00
#
_symmetry.space_group_name_H-M   'P 1'
#
loop_
_entity.id
_entity.type
_entity.pdbx_description
1 polymer ?
#
loop_
_entity_poly.entity_id
_entity_poly.type
_entity_poly.pdbx_seq_one_letter_code
_entity_poly.pdbx_strand_id
1 'polypeptide(L)' 'MIWSLMNTGKEKHAFIMGLLETFPIPWPARYHVSKDSEYDPRFELHYYLFGRSLGFLLDAPLFYGLFRLFVT' A
#
# COMPACT_ATOMS: atom_id res chain seq x y z
N MET A 1 -2.10 -14.25 -9.20
CA MET A 1 -2.39 -14.95 -7.92
C MET A 1 -3.06 -14.01 -6.91
N ILE A 2 -2.43 -12.90 -6.50
CA ILE A 2 -3.01 -11.91 -5.56
C ILE A 2 -4.35 -11.32 -6.05
N TRP A 3 -4.47 -11.04 -7.36
CA TRP A 3 -5.69 -10.48 -7.94
C TRP A 3 -6.94 -11.38 -7.79
N SER A 4 -6.75 -12.69 -7.70
CA SER A 4 -7.83 -13.67 -7.53
C SER A 4 -8.32 -13.79 -6.08
N LEU A 5 -7.57 -13.22 -5.13
CA LEU A 5 -7.95 -13.19 -3.71
C LEU A 5 -8.91 -12.03 -3.40
N MET A 6 -9.02 -11.04 -4.29
CA MET A 6 -9.90 -9.89 -4.16
C MET A 6 -11.13 -10.08 -5.05
N ASN A 7 -12.29 -10.32 -4.43
CA ASN A 7 -13.56 -10.61 -5.08
C ASN A 7 -14.34 -9.36 -5.46
N THR A 8 -14.15 -8.23 -4.76
CA THR A 8 -14.86 -6.99 -5.04
C THR A 8 -13.97 -5.92 -5.66
N GLY A 9 -14.58 -5.00 -6.41
CA GLY A 9 -13.88 -3.84 -6.95
C GLY A 9 -13.32 -2.91 -5.85
N LYS A 10 -13.96 -2.91 -4.68
CA LYS A 10 -13.56 -2.09 -3.54
C LYS A 10 -12.31 -2.66 -2.86
N GLU A 11 -12.22 -3.98 -2.67
CA GLU A 11 -11.01 -4.66 -2.16
C GLU A 11 -9.79 -4.40 -3.05
N LYS A 12 -9.98 -4.44 -4.37
CA LYS A 12 -8.95 -4.10 -5.36
C LYS A 12 -8.53 -2.64 -5.25
N HIS A 13 -9.49 -1.74 -5.10
CA HIS A 13 -9.24 -0.32 -4.93
C HIS A 13 -8.43 -0.05 -3.65
N ALA A 14 -8.85 -0.64 -2.52
CA ALA A 14 -8.15 -0.54 -1.24
C ALA A 14 -6.70 -1.02 -1.35
N PHE A 15 -6.47 -2.18 -1.97
CA PHE A 15 -5.14 -2.73 -2.21
C PHE A 15 -4.27 -1.80 -3.07
N ILE A 16 -4.81 -1.30 -4.20
CA ILE A 16 -4.09 -0.40 -5.11
C ILE A 16 -3.73 0.91 -4.39
N MET A 17 -4.66 1.48 -3.61
CA MET A 17 -4.40 2.69 -2.83
C MET A 17 -3.27 2.47 -1.82
N GLY A 18 -3.29 1.36 -1.07
CA GLY A 18 -2.20 1.03 -0.15
C GLY A 18 -0.85 0.83 -0.86
N LEU A 19 -0.86 0.15 -2.01
CA LEU A 19 0.34 -0.11 -2.80
C LEU A 19 0.97 1.19 -3.31
N LEU A 20 0.16 2.05 -3.94
CA LEU A 20 0.61 3.32 -4.52
C LEU A 20 0.97 4.38 -3.48
N GLU A 21 0.38 4.32 -2.29
CA GLU A 21 0.80 5.17 -1.18
C GLU A 21 2.15 4.78 -0.60
N THR A 22 2.69 3.61 -0.95
CA THR A 22 3.98 3.17 -0.43
C THR A 22 5.04 3.11 -1.52
N PHE A 23 4.68 2.67 -2.73
CA PHE A 23 5.58 2.53 -3.87
C PHE A 23 5.21 3.52 -4.99
N PRO A 24 6.17 4.22 -5.63
CA PRO A 24 7.61 4.28 -5.32
C PRO A 24 8.00 5.42 -4.35
N ILE A 25 7.01 6.18 -3.86
CA ILE A 25 7.23 7.29 -2.93
C ILE A 25 6.31 7.06 -1.73
N PRO A 26 6.88 6.86 -0.52
CA PRO A 26 6.08 6.60 0.66
C PRO A 26 5.30 7.86 1.06
N TRP A 27 4.00 7.83 0.81
CA TRP A 27 3.02 8.80 1.26
C TRP A 27 2.49 8.41 2.65
N PRO A 28 2.23 9.38 3.55
CA PRO A 28 1.52 9.11 4.79
C PRO A 28 0.17 8.42 4.52
N ALA A 29 -0.19 7.48 5.40
CA ALA A 29 -1.45 6.74 5.29
C ALA A 29 -2.63 7.71 5.34
N ARG A 30 -3.41 7.80 4.25
CA ARG A 30 -4.59 8.67 4.21
C ARG A 30 -5.75 8.09 5.01
N TYR A 31 -5.80 6.77 5.11
CA TYR A 31 -6.85 6.07 5.83
C TYR A 31 -6.38 5.82 7.26
N HIS A 32 -6.64 6.80 8.12
CA HIS A 32 -6.71 6.54 9.55
C HIS A 32 -8.09 5.94 9.86
N VAL A 33 -8.15 5.01 10.80
CA VAL A 33 -9.42 4.50 11.35
C VAL A 33 -10.05 5.63 12.19
N SER A 34 -10.47 6.72 11.54
CA SER A 34 -11.26 7.78 12.15
C SER A 34 -12.72 7.55 11.78
N LYS A 35 -13.61 7.83 12.72
CA LYS A 35 -15.06 7.63 12.57
C LYS A 35 -15.70 8.49 11.47
N ASP A 36 -14.95 9.42 10.87
CA ASP A 36 -15.46 10.48 9.99
C ASP A 36 -15.04 10.33 8.52
N SER A 37 -14.37 9.23 8.14
CA SER A 37 -14.04 8.95 6.75
C SER A 37 -15.26 8.44 5.98
N GLU A 38 -15.62 9.12 4.88
CA GLU A 38 -16.72 8.76 3.95
C GLU A 38 -16.54 7.35 3.33
N TYR A 39 -15.30 6.85 3.33
CA TYR A 39 -14.96 5.47 3.05
C TYR A 39 -14.65 4.77 4.37
N ASP A 40 -15.43 3.75 4.75
CA ASP A 40 -15.17 2.95 5.95
C ASP A 40 -14.23 1.79 5.60
N PRO A 41 -12.91 1.90 5.87
CA PRO A 41 -11.99 0.84 5.55
C PRO A 41 -12.18 -0.35 6.49
N ARG A 42 -13.03 -0.33 7.54
CA ARG A 42 -13.09 -1.44 8.52
C ARG A 42 -13.33 -2.82 7.90
N PHE A 43 -14.02 -2.90 6.77
CA PHE A 43 -14.21 -4.15 6.03
C PHE A 43 -13.09 -4.48 5.04
N GLU A 44 -12.29 -3.51 4.57
CA GLU A 44 -11.30 -3.70 3.49
C GLU A 44 -9.87 -3.29 3.91
N LEU A 45 -9.70 -2.94 5.19
CA LEU A 45 -8.46 -2.44 5.79
C LEU A 45 -7.33 -3.45 5.63
N HIS A 46 -7.66 -4.74 5.67
CA HIS A 46 -6.69 -5.81 5.46
C HIS A 46 -6.10 -5.79 4.04
N TYR A 47 -6.90 -5.49 3.02
CA TYR A 47 -6.38 -5.33 1.65
C TYR A 47 -5.58 -4.04 1.48
N TYR A 48 -6.02 -2.94 2.11
CA TYR A 48 -5.26 -1.70 2.14
C TYR A 48 -3.89 -1.86 2.81
N LEU A 49 -3.85 -2.45 4.00
CA LEU A 49 -2.61 -2.74 4.73
C LEU A 49 -1.73 -3.71 3.95
N PHE A 50 -2.32 -4.75 3.33
CA PHE A 50 -1.59 -5.67 2.48
C PHE A 50 -0.93 -4.97 1.27
N GLY A 51 -1.64 -4.04 0.64
CA GLY A 51 -1.10 -3.17 -0.41
C GLY A 51 0.10 -2.36 0.09
N ARG A 52 -0.02 -1.71 1.25
CA ARG A 52 1.07 -0.94 1.86
C ARG A 52 2.30 -1.80 2.17
N SER A 53 2.10 -2.97 2.78
CA SER A 53 3.18 -3.89 3.10
C SER A 53 3.91 -4.37 1.85
N LEU A 54 3.17 -4.67 0.78
CA LEU A 54 3.78 -5.07 -0.49
C LEU A 54 4.56 -3.92 -1.14
N GLY A 55 4.01 -2.70 -1.10
CA GLY A 55 4.69 -1.52 -1.62
C GLY A 55 6.02 -1.27 -0.90
N PHE A 56 6.04 -1.41 0.43
CA PHE A 56 7.27 -1.28 1.22
C PHE A 56 8.32 -2.33 0.83
N LEU A 57 7.89 -3.59 0.63
CA LEU A 57 8.77 -4.67 0.20
C LEU A 57 9.36 -4.45 -1.19
N LEU A 58 8.61 -3.81 -2.10
CA LEU A 58 9.08 -3.48 -3.45
C LEU A 58 10.01 -2.27 -3.47
N ASP A 59 9.81 -1.32 -2.56
CA ASP A 59 10.65 -0.12 -2.46
C ASP A 59 11.98 -0.38 -1.75
N ALA A 60 12.03 -1.27 -0.75
CA ALA A 60 13.26 -1.52 0.02
C ALA A 60 14.48 -1.91 -0.85
N PRO A 61 14.37 -2.77 -1.89
CA PRO A 61 15.46 -3.06 -2.82
C PRO A 61 15.86 -1.86 -3.69
N LEU A 62 14.90 -1.02 -4.11
CA LEU A 62 15.18 0.19 -4.89
C LEU A 62 15.97 1.20 -4.06
N PHE A 63 15.52 1.45 -2.82
CA PHE A 63 16.24 2.32 -1.90
C PHE A 63 17.62 1.76 -1.55
N TYR A 64 17.75 0.45 -1.34
CA TYR A 64 19.05 -0.19 -1.11
C TYR A 64 19.99 -0.03 -2.31
N GLY A 65 19.49 -0.24 -3.53
CA GLY A 65 20.25 -0.07 -4.76
C GLY A 65 20.70 1.37 -4.99
N LEU A 66 19.80 2.33 -4.80
CA LEU A 66 20.10 3.77 -4.86
C LEU A 66 21.11 4.17 -3.79
N PHE A 67 20.92 3.75 -2.54
CA PHE A 67 21.85 4.03 -1.46
C PHE A 67 23.26 3.53 -1.78
N ARG A 68 23.37 2.29 -2.30
CA ARG A 68 24.66 1.74 -2.70
C ARG A 68 25.32 2.56 -3.81
N LEU A 69 24.56 3.05 -4.79
CA LEU A 69 25.07 3.89 -5.90
C LEU A 69 25.62 5.25 -5.43
N PHE A 70 25.08 5.83 -4.36
CA PHE A 70 25.51 7.13 -3.85
C PHE A 70 26.60 7.07 -2.78
N VAL A 71 26.82 5.91 -2.15
CA VAL A 71 27.78 5.73 -1.04
C VAL A 71 29.14 5.17 -1.51
N THR A 72 29.21 4.57 -2.70
CA THR A 72 30.48 4.26 -3.41
C THR A 72 30.90 5.38 -4.34
#